data_AF-A0A2V7GFC6-F1
#
_entry.id   AF-A0A2V7GFC6-F1
#
_cell.length_a   1.000
_cell.length_b   1.000
_cell.length_c   1.000
_cell.angle_alpha   90.00
_cell.angle_beta   90.00
_cell.angle_gamma   90.00
#
_symmetry.space_group_name_H-M   'P 1'
#
loop_
_entity.id
_entity.type
_entity.pdbx_description
1 polymer ?
#
loop_
_entity_poly.entity_id
_entity_poly.type
_entity_poly.pdbx_seq_one_letter_code
_entity_poly.pdbx_strand_id
1 'polypeptide(L)'
;MNIDNFRRAVLIVGLALPMSWTAGSVAAQTARSYGVKVSTPTINQTASSAVLPPGADMVTNSGQSIVVGSLVTAQDAFAIVTGDADATDGSNAVSSATLGAVSLLSGLITADGVVAVASSTIGGNATGSDAEGSSLANLVVNGESVSYPAPNTWMALPGVGYVVLNEQIPTGDGVTTSGITVNMIHVVLLDALTGVQTGEIIIGSASSAVGN
;
A
#
# COMPACT_ATOMS: atom_id res chain seq x y z
N MET A 1 -40.35 -63.08 -38.32
CA MET A 1 -39.82 -62.91 -39.69
C MET A 1 -40.11 -61.48 -40.10
N ASN A 2 -39.06 -60.76 -40.49
CA ASN A 2 -38.97 -59.36 -40.97
C ASN A 2 -39.24 -58.18 -40.02
N ILE A 3 -38.11 -57.58 -39.63
CA ILE A 3 -37.86 -56.16 -39.33
C ILE A 3 -38.00 -55.33 -40.61
N ASP A 4 -38.51 -54.10 -40.48
CA ASP A 4 -38.36 -52.88 -41.33
C ASP A 4 -39.60 -51.99 -41.07
N ASN A 5 -39.63 -50.67 -40.92
CA ASN A 5 -38.70 -49.57 -41.17
C ASN A 5 -39.30 -48.32 -40.47
N PHE A 6 -38.55 -47.59 -39.63
CA PHE A 6 -38.91 -46.20 -39.27
C PHE A 6 -37.65 -45.38 -39.01
N ARG A 7 -37.23 -44.60 -40.00
CA ARG A 7 -36.25 -43.52 -39.84
C ARG A 7 -36.84 -42.24 -40.44
N ARG A 8 -37.36 -41.37 -39.58
CA ARG A 8 -37.59 -39.95 -39.90
C ARG A 8 -36.64 -39.13 -39.05
N ALA A 9 -35.55 -38.67 -39.66
CA ALA A 9 -34.63 -37.73 -39.04
C ALA A 9 -35.22 -36.32 -39.16
N VAL A 10 -35.55 -35.69 -38.02
CA VAL A 10 -35.85 -34.26 -37.95
C VAL A 10 -34.52 -33.54 -37.79
N LEU A 11 -34.17 -32.74 -38.80
CA LEU A 11 -32.95 -31.95 -38.83
C LEU A 11 -33.29 -30.58 -38.19
N ILE A 12 -32.98 -30.43 -36.90
CA ILE A 12 -33.09 -29.14 -36.19
C ILE A 12 -31.81 -28.36 -36.48
N VAL A 13 -31.89 -27.36 -37.35
CA VAL A 13 -30.81 -26.40 -37.56
C VAL A 13 -30.86 -25.40 -36.40
N GLY A 14 -29.93 -25.55 -35.45
CA GLY A 14 -29.76 -24.64 -34.33
C GLY A 14 -29.13 -23.32 -34.80
N LEU A 15 -29.88 -22.23 -34.68
CA LEU A 15 -29.33 -20.87 -34.81
C LEU A 15 -28.62 -20.52 -33.49
N ALA A 16 -27.34 -20.85 -33.39
CA ALA A 16 -26.48 -20.39 -32.31
C ALA A 16 -26.14 -18.91 -32.56
N LEU A 17 -26.85 -18.00 -31.89
CA LEU A 17 -26.41 -16.61 -31.78
C LEU A 17 -25.13 -16.61 -30.93
N PRO A 18 -24.00 -16.09 -31.42
CA PRO A 18 -22.85 -15.86 -30.56
C PRO A 18 -23.26 -14.79 -29.55
N MET A 19 -23.53 -15.20 -28.31
CA MET A 19 -23.48 -14.28 -27.18
C MET A 19 -22.01 -13.85 -27.05
N SER A 20 -21.66 -12.75 -27.70
CA SER A 20 -20.42 -12.04 -27.43
C SER A 20 -20.55 -11.43 -26.03
N TRP A 21 -19.98 -12.10 -25.04
CA TRP A 21 -19.82 -11.53 -23.71
C TRP A 21 -18.81 -10.40 -23.91
N THR A 22 -19.27 -9.16 -23.83
CA THR A 22 -18.35 -8.05 -23.60
C THR A 22 -17.75 -8.34 -22.24
N ALA A 23 -16.45 -8.66 -22.18
CA ALA A 23 -15.73 -8.59 -20.92
C ALA A 23 -15.95 -7.17 -20.39
N GLY A 24 -16.72 -7.03 -19.31
CA GLY A 24 -16.72 -5.78 -18.56
C GLY A 24 -15.28 -5.49 -18.17
N SER A 25 -14.87 -4.22 -18.18
CA SER A 25 -13.60 -3.86 -17.57
C SER A 25 -13.65 -4.36 -16.13
N VAL A 26 -12.74 -5.27 -15.77
CA VAL A 26 -12.53 -5.58 -14.35
C VAL A 26 -12.01 -4.30 -13.71
N ALA A 27 -12.65 -3.88 -12.63
CA ALA A 27 -12.19 -2.74 -11.86
C ALA A 27 -10.72 -2.97 -11.47
N ALA A 28 -9.86 -1.99 -11.70
CA ALA A 28 -8.43 -2.09 -11.41
C ALA A 28 -8.19 -1.85 -9.92
N GLN A 29 -7.34 -2.68 -9.31
CA GLN A 29 -6.90 -2.49 -7.93
C GLN A 29 -5.39 -2.68 -7.82
N THR A 30 -4.75 -1.86 -6.99
CA THR A 30 -3.35 -2.03 -6.63
C THR A 30 -3.17 -1.66 -5.18
N ALA A 31 -2.42 -2.47 -4.44
CA ALA A 31 -1.98 -2.07 -3.12
C ALA A 31 -0.61 -2.64 -2.78
N ARG A 32 0.11 -1.92 -1.92
CA ARG A 32 1.50 -2.18 -1.55
C ARG A 32 1.74 -1.72 -0.13
N SER A 33 2.48 -2.50 0.64
CA SER A 33 2.98 -2.08 1.95
C SER A 33 4.40 -2.54 2.17
N TYR A 34 5.14 -1.79 2.97
CA TYR A 34 6.47 -2.18 3.41
C TYR A 34 6.80 -1.58 4.78
N GLY A 35 7.59 -2.32 5.56
CA GLY A 35 7.99 -1.90 6.89
C GLY A 35 9.05 -0.81 6.85
N VAL A 36 10.15 -1.06 6.14
CA VAL A 36 11.32 -0.17 6.08
C VAL A 36 11.80 -0.03 4.65
N LYS A 37 12.05 1.20 4.21
CA LYS A 37 12.77 1.52 2.99
C LYS A 37 13.86 2.54 3.30
N VAL A 38 15.08 2.27 2.84
CA VAL A 38 16.21 3.19 2.92
C VAL A 38 16.76 3.35 1.51
N SER A 39 16.84 4.58 1.03
CA SER A 39 17.38 4.92 -0.28
C SER A 39 18.37 6.07 -0.15
N THR A 40 19.65 5.74 -0.23
CA THR A 40 20.80 6.66 -0.20
C THR A 40 21.75 6.28 -1.34
N PRO A 41 22.80 7.06 -1.63
CA PRO A 41 23.74 6.74 -2.71
C PRO A 41 24.52 5.46 -2.45
N THR A 42 24.58 5.00 -1.19
CA THR A 42 25.32 3.82 -0.76
C THR A 42 24.42 2.63 -0.41
N ILE A 43 23.19 2.88 0.04
CA ILE A 43 22.26 1.84 0.51
C ILE A 43 20.92 2.02 -0.19
N ASN A 44 20.46 0.97 -0.87
CA ASN A 44 19.09 0.90 -1.39
C ASN A 44 18.47 -0.44 -0.95
N GLN A 45 17.68 -0.42 0.11
CA GLN A 45 17.09 -1.62 0.71
C GLN A 45 15.64 -1.38 1.10
N THR A 46 14.79 -2.39 0.86
CA THR A 46 13.40 -2.43 1.30
C THR A 46 13.15 -3.77 2.00
N ALA A 47 12.51 -3.74 3.16
CA ALA A 47 12.25 -4.92 3.99
C ALA A 47 10.77 -5.05 4.36
N SER A 48 10.34 -6.30 4.61
CA SER A 48 8.95 -6.68 4.91
C SER A 48 7.96 -6.07 3.91
N SER A 49 8.19 -6.27 2.60
CA SER A 49 7.35 -5.72 1.53
C SER A 49 6.30 -6.72 1.06
N ALA A 50 5.06 -6.28 0.96
CA ALA A 50 3.94 -6.99 0.36
C ALA A 50 3.37 -6.15 -0.80
N VAL A 51 3.07 -6.80 -1.92
CA VAL A 51 2.52 -6.16 -3.12
C VAL A 51 1.43 -7.08 -3.64
N LEU A 52 0.24 -6.54 -3.95
CA LEU A 52 -0.88 -7.31 -4.49
C LEU A 52 -0.64 -7.64 -5.98
N PRO A 53 -0.56 -8.92 -6.38
CA PRO A 53 -0.60 -9.34 -7.77
C PRO A 53 -2.03 -9.21 -8.34
N PRO A 54 -2.18 -9.09 -9.67
CA PRO A 54 -3.50 -9.18 -10.30
C PRO A 54 -4.19 -10.52 -9.98
N GLY A 55 -5.44 -10.46 -9.51
CA GLY A 55 -6.27 -11.63 -9.22
C GLY A 55 -5.95 -12.37 -7.90
N ALA A 56 -5.17 -11.76 -7.01
CA ALA A 56 -4.96 -12.27 -5.66
C ALA A 56 -5.75 -11.44 -4.65
N ASP A 57 -6.32 -12.11 -3.65
CA ASP A 57 -7.16 -11.46 -2.63
C ASP A 57 -6.32 -10.91 -1.46
N MET A 58 -5.18 -11.55 -1.16
CA MET A 58 -4.33 -11.22 -0.02
C MET A 58 -2.87 -11.60 -0.25
N VAL A 59 -1.95 -10.72 0.17
CA VAL A 59 -0.52 -11.00 0.29
C VAL A 59 0.01 -10.48 1.62
N THR A 60 0.85 -11.27 2.29
CA THR A 60 1.50 -10.88 3.55
C THR A 60 3.01 -11.08 3.48
N ASN A 61 3.77 -10.24 4.18
CA ASN A 61 5.19 -10.44 4.41
C ASN A 61 5.56 -9.98 5.82
N SER A 62 6.57 -10.58 6.44
CA SER A 62 7.00 -10.22 7.79
C SER A 62 8.50 -10.33 8.00
N GLY A 63 9.02 -9.57 8.96
CA GLY A 63 10.41 -9.54 9.35
C GLY A 63 10.53 -9.24 10.84
N GLN A 64 11.12 -10.16 11.60
CA GLN A 64 11.20 -10.08 13.06
C GLN A 64 12.26 -9.08 13.53
N SER A 65 13.38 -8.99 12.82
CA SER A 65 14.42 -7.99 13.06
C SER A 65 14.97 -7.50 11.74
N ILE A 66 14.97 -6.19 11.56
CA ILE A 66 15.44 -5.50 10.38
C ILE A 66 16.54 -4.54 10.82
N VAL A 67 17.72 -4.69 10.21
CA VAL A 67 18.85 -3.78 10.42
C VAL A 67 19.34 -3.32 9.06
N VAL A 68 19.31 -2.01 8.82
CA VAL A 68 19.77 -1.41 7.56
C VAL A 68 20.97 -0.52 7.85
N GLY A 69 22.16 -1.11 7.74
CA GLY A 69 23.41 -0.44 8.09
C GLY A 69 23.39 0.10 9.53
N SER A 70 23.86 1.33 9.72
CA SER A 70 23.74 2.09 10.97
C SER A 70 22.54 3.05 10.99
N LEU A 71 21.70 3.02 9.95
CA LEU A 71 20.65 4.02 9.74
C LEU A 71 19.33 3.62 10.39
N VAL A 72 18.96 2.34 10.34
CA VAL A 72 17.65 1.88 10.83
C VAL A 72 17.77 0.55 11.55
N THR A 73 17.08 0.45 12.68
CA THR A 73 16.71 -0.80 13.34
C THR A 73 15.20 -0.82 13.52
N ALA A 74 14.57 -1.94 13.20
CA ALA A 74 13.12 -2.11 13.33
C ALA A 74 12.78 -3.57 13.68
N GLN A 75 11.75 -3.74 14.50
CA GLN A 75 11.31 -5.04 14.99
C GLN A 75 9.86 -5.31 14.59
N ASP A 76 9.51 -6.59 14.50
CA ASP A 76 8.13 -7.07 14.31
C ASP A 76 7.40 -6.42 13.12
N ALA A 77 8.12 -6.21 12.03
CA ALA A 77 7.57 -5.63 10.83
C ALA A 77 6.65 -6.63 10.12
N PHE A 78 5.40 -6.26 9.93
CA PHE A 78 4.37 -7.02 9.25
C PHE A 78 3.70 -6.15 8.18
N ALA A 79 3.65 -6.65 6.97
CA ALA A 79 3.00 -5.99 5.85
C ALA A 79 1.90 -6.91 5.32
N ILE A 80 0.70 -6.37 5.16
CA ILE A 80 -0.43 -7.06 4.55
C ILE A 80 -1.05 -6.16 3.49
N VAL A 81 -1.50 -6.80 2.44
CA VAL A 81 -2.26 -6.17 1.39
C VAL A 81 -3.43 -7.09 1.05
N THR A 82 -4.61 -6.50 0.91
CA THR A 82 -5.81 -7.16 0.42
C THR A 82 -6.46 -6.31 -0.66
N GLY A 83 -7.27 -6.94 -1.50
CA GLY A 83 -8.14 -6.21 -2.41
C GLY A 83 -9.14 -7.14 -3.04
N ASP A 84 -10.21 -6.57 -3.54
CA ASP A 84 -11.26 -7.28 -4.25
C ASP A 84 -11.81 -6.41 -5.38
N ALA A 85 -12.01 -6.99 -6.54
CA ALA A 85 -12.46 -6.29 -7.74
C ALA A 85 -13.53 -7.11 -8.44
N ASP A 86 -14.71 -6.52 -8.53
CA ASP A 86 -15.84 -7.05 -9.26
C ASP A 86 -16.29 -6.05 -10.33
N ALA A 87 -16.63 -6.56 -11.52
CA ALA A 87 -17.04 -5.73 -12.64
C ALA A 87 -18.41 -5.06 -12.45
N THR A 88 -19.20 -5.50 -11.46
CA THR A 88 -20.56 -5.04 -11.17
C THR A 88 -20.61 -4.20 -9.90
N ASP A 89 -19.87 -4.62 -8.87
CA ASP A 89 -19.92 -4.03 -7.53
C ASP A 89 -18.78 -3.03 -7.24
N GLY A 90 -17.73 -3.01 -8.08
CA GLY A 90 -16.59 -2.09 -8.00
C GLY A 90 -15.32 -2.72 -7.44
N SER A 91 -14.37 -1.92 -6.95
CA SER A 91 -13.12 -2.42 -6.37
C SER A 91 -12.73 -1.78 -5.04
N ASN A 92 -11.98 -2.57 -4.27
CA ASN A 92 -11.42 -2.27 -2.97
C ASN A 92 -9.93 -2.61 -2.99
N ALA A 93 -9.12 -1.77 -2.36
CA ALA A 93 -7.76 -2.11 -2.02
C ALA A 93 -7.44 -1.61 -0.61
N VAL A 94 -6.90 -2.48 0.24
CA VAL A 94 -6.44 -2.14 1.58
C VAL A 94 -5.00 -2.62 1.74
N SER A 95 -4.16 -1.79 2.34
CA SER A 95 -2.83 -2.21 2.77
C SER A 95 -2.51 -1.68 4.15
N SER A 96 -1.69 -2.42 4.87
CA SER A 96 -1.11 -1.95 6.11
C SER A 96 0.32 -2.43 6.32
N ALA A 97 1.07 -1.61 7.06
CA ALA A 97 2.39 -1.93 7.57
C ALA A 97 2.41 -1.65 9.07
N THR A 98 2.64 -2.68 9.86
CA THR A 98 2.79 -2.61 11.31
C THR A 98 4.23 -2.91 11.68
N LEU A 99 4.83 -2.11 12.55
CA LEU A 99 6.13 -2.37 13.15
C LEU A 99 6.03 -2.18 14.67
N GLY A 100 6.82 -2.94 15.41
CA GLY A 100 7.05 -2.70 16.83
C GLY A 100 8.06 -1.57 17.02
N ALA A 101 9.05 -1.80 17.88
CA ALA A 101 10.07 -0.81 18.16
C ALA A 101 10.92 -0.48 16.92
N VAL A 102 11.11 0.82 16.66
CA VAL A 102 11.96 1.35 15.59
C VAL A 102 12.90 2.43 16.14
N SER A 103 14.12 2.45 15.61
CA SER A 103 15.11 3.49 15.89
C SER A 103 15.88 3.84 14.63
N LEU A 104 15.90 5.13 14.31
CA LEU A 104 16.49 5.69 13.11
C LEU A 104 17.63 6.63 13.49
N LEU A 105 18.66 6.66 12.63
CA LEU A 105 19.78 7.59 12.70
C LEU A 105 20.41 7.63 14.10
N SER A 106 20.70 6.45 14.65
CA SER A 106 21.25 6.27 16.00
C SER A 106 20.37 6.82 17.13
N GLY A 107 19.04 6.74 16.99
CA GLY A 107 18.07 7.14 18.01
C GLY A 107 17.61 8.60 17.91
N LEU A 108 17.94 9.29 16.82
CA LEU A 108 17.39 10.63 16.56
C LEU A 108 15.87 10.60 16.43
N ILE A 109 15.33 9.51 15.89
CA ILE A 109 13.89 9.24 15.84
C ILE A 109 13.65 7.83 16.37
N THR A 110 12.72 7.69 17.32
CA THR A 110 12.31 6.40 17.88
C THR A 110 10.80 6.33 18.01
N ALA A 111 10.23 5.14 17.84
CA ALA A 111 8.84 4.87 18.18
C ALA A 111 8.71 3.41 18.64
N ASP A 112 7.75 3.13 19.51
CA ASP A 112 7.53 1.77 20.03
C ASP A 112 6.53 0.98 19.19
N GLY A 113 5.78 1.68 18.35
CA GLY A 113 4.83 1.08 17.42
C GLY A 113 4.56 2.03 16.27
N VAL A 114 4.52 1.46 15.07
CA VAL A 114 4.21 2.18 13.83
C VAL A 114 3.12 1.39 13.12
N VAL A 115 2.00 2.05 12.83
CA VAL A 115 0.91 1.46 12.04
C VAL A 115 0.60 2.41 10.90
N ALA A 116 0.80 1.95 9.67
CA ALA A 116 0.36 2.61 8.45
C ALA A 116 -0.83 1.84 7.88
N VAL A 117 -1.91 2.53 7.55
CA VAL A 117 -3.08 1.95 6.86
C VAL A 117 -3.45 2.84 5.70
N ALA A 118 -3.71 2.22 4.55
CA ALA A 118 -4.26 2.88 3.37
C ALA A 118 -5.42 2.04 2.85
N SER A 119 -6.59 2.66 2.72
CA SER A 119 -7.81 2.05 2.21
C SER A 119 -8.32 2.86 1.03
N SER A 120 -8.73 2.18 -0.04
CA SER A 120 -9.32 2.79 -1.24
C SER A 120 -10.50 1.96 -1.72
N THR A 121 -11.60 2.61 -2.07
CA THR A 121 -12.83 1.96 -2.55
C THR A 121 -13.46 2.76 -3.69
N ILE A 122 -13.99 2.05 -4.68
CA ILE A 122 -14.84 2.57 -5.75
C ILE A 122 -15.97 1.56 -5.99
N GLY A 123 -17.23 1.96 -5.85
CA GLY A 123 -18.38 1.04 -6.00
C GLY A 123 -19.53 1.34 -5.06
N GLY A 124 -20.75 0.90 -5.38
CA GLY A 124 -21.90 0.96 -4.47
C GLY A 124 -22.17 2.33 -3.79
N ASN A 125 -21.99 3.44 -4.53
CA ASN A 125 -22.07 4.85 -4.07
C ASN A 125 -20.89 5.40 -3.24
N ALA A 126 -19.81 4.64 -3.05
CA ALA A 126 -18.60 5.11 -2.38
C ALA A 126 -17.43 5.19 -3.37
N THR A 127 -16.83 6.38 -3.48
CA THR A 127 -15.52 6.56 -4.10
C THR A 127 -14.67 7.37 -3.13
N GLY A 128 -13.57 6.80 -2.65
CA GLY A 128 -12.76 7.47 -1.66
C GLY A 128 -11.54 6.67 -1.24
N SER A 129 -10.62 7.36 -0.58
CA SER A 129 -9.47 6.76 0.07
C SER A 129 -9.20 7.47 1.39
N ASP A 130 -8.71 6.73 2.36
CA ASP A 130 -8.40 7.25 3.69
C ASP A 130 -7.24 6.49 4.34
N ALA A 131 -6.77 7.05 5.45
CA ALA A 131 -5.67 6.53 6.26
C ALA A 131 -6.15 6.05 7.64
N GLU A 132 -7.44 5.72 7.79
CA GLU A 132 -8.02 5.38 9.09
C GLU A 132 -7.31 4.17 9.73
N GLY A 133 -6.99 4.27 11.02
CA GLY A 133 -6.20 3.27 11.75
C GLY A 133 -4.68 3.50 11.75
N SER A 134 -4.18 4.48 10.98
CA SER A 134 -2.77 4.88 11.02
C SER A 134 -2.40 5.52 12.37
N SER A 135 -1.29 5.10 12.97
CA SER A 135 -0.86 5.60 14.29
C SER A 135 0.64 5.43 14.57
N LEU A 136 1.15 6.27 15.47
CA LEU A 136 2.52 6.23 15.99
C LEU A 136 2.46 6.19 17.52
N ALA A 137 3.11 5.19 18.11
CA ALA A 137 3.15 5.01 19.57
C ALA A 137 4.51 5.45 20.12
N ASN A 138 4.47 6.26 21.20
CA ASN A 138 5.65 6.78 21.90
C ASN A 138 6.72 7.39 20.98
N LEU A 139 6.27 8.10 19.95
CA LEU A 139 7.18 8.74 18.99
C LEU A 139 8.01 9.84 19.69
N VAL A 140 9.30 9.79 19.44
CA VAL A 140 10.26 10.83 19.82
C VAL A 140 11.02 11.25 18.56
N VAL A 141 11.10 12.55 18.33
CA VAL A 141 11.84 13.15 17.21
C VAL A 141 12.78 14.20 17.79
N ASN A 142 14.08 14.04 17.57
CA ASN A 142 15.10 14.97 18.07
C ASN A 142 14.98 15.24 19.58
N GLY A 143 14.64 14.20 20.36
CA GLY A 143 14.46 14.28 21.82
C GLY A 143 13.11 14.86 22.28
N GLU A 144 12.24 15.32 21.37
CA GLU A 144 10.90 15.80 21.68
C GLU A 144 9.87 14.67 21.47
N SER A 145 9.01 14.44 22.46
CA SER A 145 7.89 13.49 22.31
C SER A 145 6.79 14.10 21.46
N VAL A 146 6.37 13.38 20.42
CA VAL A 146 5.35 13.82 19.47
C VAL A 146 4.18 12.86 19.56
N SER A 147 3.04 13.36 20.02
CA SER A 147 1.81 12.56 20.15
C SER A 147 0.81 12.97 19.08
N TYR A 148 0.25 11.98 18.38
CA TYR A 148 -0.82 12.17 17.38
C TYR A 148 -0.52 13.25 16.33
N PRO A 149 0.58 13.14 15.56
CA PRO A 149 0.89 14.10 14.52
C PRO A 149 -0.26 14.18 13.51
N ALA A 150 -0.69 15.40 13.20
CA ALA A 150 -1.64 15.65 12.13
C ALA A 150 -1.07 15.15 10.79
N PRO A 151 -1.92 14.87 9.78
CA PRO A 151 -1.43 14.50 8.46
C PRO A 151 -0.40 15.50 7.92
N ASN A 152 0.70 14.98 7.37
CA ASN A 152 1.80 15.76 6.79
C ASN A 152 2.50 16.70 7.80
N THR A 153 2.64 16.27 9.06
CA THR A 153 3.36 17.07 10.07
C THR A 153 4.84 17.12 9.74
N TRP A 154 5.36 18.30 9.43
CA TRP A 154 6.76 18.52 9.11
C TRP A 154 7.57 18.94 10.34
N MET A 155 8.76 18.38 10.52
CA MET A 155 9.70 18.76 11.58
C MET A 155 11.15 18.81 11.07
N ALA A 156 11.90 19.83 11.48
CA ALA A 156 13.31 19.95 11.15
C ALA A 156 14.18 18.94 11.93
N LEU A 157 15.22 18.42 11.29
CA LEU A 157 16.26 17.60 11.90
C LEU A 157 17.61 18.29 11.72
N PRO A 158 18.05 19.14 12.66
CA PRO A 158 19.28 19.91 12.53
C PRO A 158 20.50 19.02 12.21
N GLY A 159 21.24 19.37 11.16
CA GLY A 159 22.41 18.62 10.71
C GLY A 159 22.12 17.34 9.92
N VAL A 160 20.84 17.01 9.68
CA VAL A 160 20.41 15.81 8.95
C VAL A 160 19.50 16.15 7.77
N GLY A 161 18.47 16.97 7.99
CA GLY A 161 17.41 17.23 7.01
C GLY A 161 16.09 17.51 7.69
N TYR A 162 15.04 16.77 7.34
CA TYR A 162 13.71 16.90 7.96
C TYR A 162 12.95 15.58 7.98
N VAL A 163 11.88 15.52 8.75
CA VAL A 163 10.92 14.42 8.76
C VAL A 163 9.51 14.94 8.47
N VAL A 164 8.77 14.17 7.68
CA VAL A 164 7.32 14.29 7.52
C VAL A 164 6.69 13.10 8.21
N LEU A 165 5.84 13.37 9.21
CA LEU A 165 5.12 12.39 9.98
C LEU A 165 3.70 12.27 9.48
N ASN A 166 3.17 11.05 9.47
CA ASN A 166 1.83 10.75 8.96
C ASN A 166 1.63 11.41 7.58
N GLU A 167 2.60 11.22 6.69
CA GLU A 167 2.56 11.76 5.34
C GLU A 167 1.45 11.06 4.57
N GLN A 168 0.49 11.81 4.07
CA GLN A 168 -0.65 11.31 3.33
C GLN A 168 -0.66 11.95 1.95
N ILE A 169 -0.57 11.10 0.92
CA ILE A 169 -0.47 11.49 -0.49
C ILE A 169 -1.67 10.88 -1.24
N PRO A 170 -2.82 11.58 -1.31
CA PRO A 170 -3.95 11.14 -2.10
C PRO A 170 -3.63 11.14 -3.59
N THR A 171 -4.23 10.21 -4.33
CA THR A 171 -4.17 10.10 -5.79
C THR A 171 -5.55 9.79 -6.37
N GLY A 172 -5.68 9.91 -7.69
CA GLY A 172 -6.95 9.74 -8.39
C GLY A 172 -7.79 11.02 -8.49
N ASP A 173 -8.90 10.93 -9.21
CA ASP A 173 -9.84 12.03 -9.44
C ASP A 173 -11.01 12.05 -8.44
N GLY A 174 -11.10 11.03 -7.57
CA GLY A 174 -12.19 10.88 -6.60
C GLY A 174 -13.52 10.48 -7.23
N VAL A 175 -13.54 10.13 -8.52
CA VAL A 175 -14.75 9.78 -9.28
C VAL A 175 -14.60 8.42 -9.96
N THR A 176 -13.61 8.31 -10.85
CA THR A 176 -13.29 7.09 -11.61
C THR A 176 -12.08 6.35 -11.05
N THR A 177 -11.28 7.04 -10.24
CA THR A 177 -10.09 6.51 -9.57
C THR A 177 -9.96 7.12 -8.18
N SER A 178 -9.44 6.35 -7.22
CA SER A 178 -9.09 6.85 -5.90
C SER A 178 -7.89 6.09 -5.36
N GLY A 179 -6.98 6.78 -4.71
CA GLY A 179 -5.85 6.15 -4.05
C GLY A 179 -5.28 7.02 -2.94
N ILE A 180 -4.46 6.41 -2.09
CA ILE A 180 -3.69 7.10 -1.07
C ILE A 180 -2.41 6.33 -0.78
N THR A 181 -1.33 7.06 -0.55
CA THR A 181 -0.11 6.52 0.07
C THR A 181 0.08 7.18 1.42
N VAL A 182 0.34 6.36 2.43
CA VAL A 182 0.58 6.77 3.81
C VAL A 182 1.98 6.33 4.21
N ASN A 183 2.82 7.28 4.58
CA ASN A 183 4.14 7.03 5.15
C ASN A 183 4.17 7.58 6.58
N MET A 184 4.31 6.71 7.58
CA MET A 184 4.19 7.17 8.97
C MET A 184 5.39 8.00 9.42
N ILE A 185 6.60 7.61 9.02
CA ILE A 185 7.82 8.39 9.24
C ILE A 185 8.57 8.45 7.91
N HIS A 186 8.61 9.62 7.28
CA HIS A 186 9.39 9.88 6.07
C HIS A 186 10.49 10.89 6.38
N VAL A 187 11.72 10.41 6.49
CA VAL A 187 12.90 11.25 6.70
C VAL A 187 13.54 11.56 5.35
N VAL A 188 13.76 12.83 5.08
CA VAL A 188 14.52 13.31 3.93
C VAL A 188 15.88 13.78 4.41
N LEU A 189 16.93 13.15 3.88
CA LEU A 189 18.32 13.45 4.20
C LEU A 189 18.82 14.55 3.25
N LEU A 190 19.41 15.60 3.81
CA LEU A 190 19.95 16.72 3.06
C LEU A 190 21.46 16.83 3.29
N ASP A 191 22.19 17.22 2.24
CA ASP A 191 23.57 17.66 2.39
C ASP A 191 23.59 18.99 3.15
N ALA A 192 24.32 19.06 4.26
CA ALA A 192 24.27 20.20 5.18
C ALA A 192 24.83 21.50 4.56
N LEU A 193 25.67 21.40 3.54
CA LEU A 193 26.30 22.57 2.91
C LEU A 193 25.47 23.11 1.74
N THR A 194 24.89 22.21 0.94
CA THR A 194 24.21 22.54 -0.32
C THR A 194 22.69 22.50 -0.21
N GLY A 195 22.13 21.85 0.83
CA GLY A 195 20.70 21.63 1.00
C GLY A 195 20.10 20.62 0.01
N VAL A 196 20.94 19.95 -0.81
CA VAL A 196 20.50 18.98 -1.80
C VAL A 196 20.07 17.69 -1.10
N GLN A 197 18.97 17.08 -1.55
CA GLN A 197 18.55 15.78 -1.04
C GLN A 197 19.58 14.70 -1.41
N THR A 198 20.08 14.03 -0.37
CA THR A 198 21.05 12.94 -0.50
C THR A 198 20.40 11.58 -0.35
N GLY A 199 19.21 11.49 0.26
CA GLY A 199 18.49 10.24 0.39
C GLY A 199 17.19 10.37 1.17
N GLU A 200 16.56 9.24 1.41
CA GLU A 200 15.32 9.12 2.17
C GLU A 200 15.29 7.83 3.00
N ILE A 201 14.56 7.89 4.11
CA ILE A 201 14.23 6.75 4.96
C ILE A 201 12.73 6.79 5.19
N ILE A 202 12.03 5.70 4.88
CA ILE A 202 10.59 5.57 5.07
C ILE A 202 10.31 4.38 5.99
N ILE A 203 9.49 4.62 7.02
CA ILE A 203 9.06 3.60 7.99
C ILE A 203 7.54 3.56 8.01
N GLY A 204 7.00 2.34 7.90
CA GLY A 204 5.57 2.09 7.85
C GLY A 204 4.95 2.77 6.63
N SER A 205 5.01 2.11 5.48
CA SER A 205 4.38 2.57 4.25
C SER A 205 3.24 1.66 3.86
N ALA A 206 2.09 2.25 3.56
CA ALA A 206 0.91 1.61 3.02
C ALA A 206 0.40 2.43 1.82
N SER A 207 0.03 1.77 0.74
CA SER A 207 -0.46 2.39 -0.49
C SER A 207 -1.59 1.57 -1.05
N SER A 208 -2.70 2.22 -1.35
CA SER A 208 -3.87 1.61 -1.98
C SER A 208 -4.35 2.49 -3.13
N ALA A 209 -4.84 1.86 -4.19
CA ALA A 209 -5.51 2.55 -5.28
C ALA A 209 -6.52 1.62 -5.97
N VAL A 210 -7.60 2.21 -6.46
CA VAL A 210 -8.69 1.57 -7.18
C VAL A 210 -9.09 2.40 -8.40
N GLY A 211 -9.69 1.76 -9.40
CA GLY A 211 -10.26 2.42 -10.58
C GLY A 211 -11.22 1.53 -11.36
N ASN A 212 -11.99 2.15 -12.26
CA ASN A 212 -12.95 1.49 -13.16
C ASN A 212 -12.48 1.45 -14.63
#